data_AF-A0A672JNY6-F1
#
_entry.id   AF-A0A672JNY6-F1
#
_cell.length_a   1.000
_cell.length_b   1.000
_cell.length_c   1.000
_cell.angle_alpha   90.00
_cell.angle_beta   90.00
_cell.angle_gamma   90.00
#
_symmetry.space_group_name_H-M   'P 1'
#
loop_
_entity.id
_entity.type
_entity.pdbx_description
1 polymer ?
#
loop_
_entity_poly.entity_id
_entity_poly.type
_entity_poly.pdbx_seq_one_letter_code
_entity_poly.pdbx_strand_id
1 'polypeptide(L)'
;MCTKNAGATLMLMYEDESVDVRYADGAQLQLSPCGSEFVLVKAADPCAHPLQPAERVRQRTRFTISTYKELMISALAFRNKYASRPYLPEEIISADQKKVIVADLTPAGETRITSEEGRAELVLSPSGEEFSVKFLCLVSNAQKQPHRDPDSSGGGRLSRDTSSDQTKLESRILMANLISPFFFPQPEQMYQSVTVIQHHSCSAVPPVWVYPLSLAHRHWKTHFSKLNCAETGKTSSSGQVDSGESLPNTPSEERRSQLPQALPLTCPSPHRHRWIVKNPLAREEPTDLPSELVKIMWCQGVTYRILSGAVSVIEISPGDGSVIRSNGVLDSYFTHHKPELHSKQVYLILSSQIVQKVHKQAC
;
A
#
# COMPACT_ATOMS: atom_id res chain seq x y z
N MET A 1 10.92 -0.52 10.53
CA MET A 1 12.08 -0.86 9.68
C MET A 1 12.32 0.26 8.68
N CYS A 2 13.47 0.92 8.76
CA CYS A 2 13.90 1.94 7.79
C CYS A 2 14.23 1.22 6.48
N THR A 3 13.44 1.43 5.42
CA THR A 3 13.76 0.92 4.09
C THR A 3 15.08 1.55 3.64
N LYS A 4 16.16 0.76 3.57
CA LYS A 4 17.38 1.19 2.89
C LYS A 4 17.00 1.44 1.42
N ASN A 5 16.91 2.71 1.05
CA ASN A 5 16.69 3.09 -0.35
C ASN A 5 18.00 2.78 -1.08
N ALA A 6 17.96 1.86 -2.04
CA ALA A 6 19.11 1.33 -2.76
C ALA A 6 19.72 2.37 -3.75
N GLY A 7 19.99 3.60 -3.28
CA GLY A 7 20.44 4.72 -4.12
C GLY A 7 19.32 5.40 -4.93
N ALA A 8 18.05 5.10 -4.62
CA ALA A 8 16.91 5.73 -5.29
C ALA A 8 16.81 7.23 -4.95
N THR A 9 16.63 8.06 -5.97
CA THR A 9 16.45 9.52 -5.85
C THR A 9 14.98 9.92 -5.98
N LEU A 10 14.20 9.14 -6.73
CA LEU A 10 12.77 9.32 -6.95
C LEU A 10 12.09 7.96 -7.09
N MET A 11 10.96 7.78 -6.43
CA MET A 11 10.05 6.67 -6.67
C MET A 11 8.66 7.23 -6.98
N LEU A 12 8.02 6.71 -8.02
CA LEU A 12 6.68 7.07 -8.45
C LEU A 12 5.83 5.80 -8.45
N MET A 13 4.60 5.90 -7.95
CA MET A 13 3.57 4.89 -8.12
C MET A 13 2.39 5.57 -8.82
N TYR A 14 1.93 4.98 -9.91
CA TYR A 14 0.80 5.48 -10.68
C TYR A 14 -0.53 4.93 -10.14
N GLU A 15 -1.65 5.46 -10.62
CA GLU A 15 -2.98 5.00 -10.22
C GLU A 15 -3.22 3.51 -10.51
N ASP A 16 -2.63 2.99 -11.58
CA ASP A 16 -2.71 1.57 -11.94
C ASP A 16 -1.79 0.66 -11.09
N GLU A 17 -1.10 1.23 -10.10
CA GLU A 17 -0.13 0.58 -9.22
C GLU A 17 1.19 0.14 -9.88
N SER A 18 1.45 0.57 -11.11
CA SER A 18 2.80 0.49 -11.67
C SER A 18 3.74 1.42 -10.91
N VAL A 19 5.03 1.06 -10.88
CA VAL A 19 6.05 1.83 -10.15
C VAL A 19 7.19 2.19 -11.09
N ASP A 20 7.69 3.41 -10.98
CA ASP A 20 8.88 3.90 -11.69
C ASP A 20 9.88 4.44 -10.65
N VAL A 21 11.08 3.87 -10.63
CA VAL A 21 12.15 4.25 -9.72
C VAL A 21 13.33 4.78 -10.51
N ARG A 22 13.81 5.97 -10.13
CA ARG A 22 15.04 6.57 -10.66
C ARG A 22 16.14 6.51 -9.61
N TYR A 23 17.33 6.13 -10.05
CA TYR A 23 18.50 5.97 -9.20
C TYR A 23 19.53 7.06 -9.45
N ALA A 24 20.41 7.29 -8.47
CA ALA A 24 21.45 8.31 -8.54
C ALA A 24 22.48 8.08 -9.66
N ASP A 25 22.69 6.82 -10.04
CA ASP A 25 23.56 6.42 -11.15
C ASP A 25 22.93 6.66 -12.54
N GLY A 26 21.67 7.12 -12.59
CA GLY A 26 20.92 7.32 -13.83
C GLY A 26 20.18 6.09 -14.33
N ALA A 27 20.25 4.95 -13.62
CA ALA A 27 19.42 3.80 -13.93
C ALA A 27 17.94 4.08 -13.61
N GLN A 28 17.05 3.37 -14.32
CA GLN A 28 15.60 3.48 -14.15
C GLN A 28 14.97 2.09 -14.10
N LEU A 29 14.15 1.82 -13.08
CA LEU A 29 13.41 0.57 -12.93
C LEU A 29 11.92 0.85 -13.00
N GLN A 30 11.25 0.20 -13.97
CA GLN A 30 9.80 0.19 -14.08
C GLN A 30 9.27 -1.17 -13.64
N LEU A 31 8.30 -1.17 -12.74
CA LEU A 31 7.64 -2.36 -12.21
C LEU A 31 6.18 -2.35 -12.66
N SER A 32 5.72 -3.49 -13.15
CA SER A 32 4.35 -3.68 -13.61
C SER A 32 3.30 -3.41 -12.51
N PRO A 33 2.06 -3.06 -12.89
CA PRO A 33 0.92 -2.91 -11.98
C PRO A 33 0.77 -4.01 -10.94
N CYS A 34 0.96 -5.26 -11.34
CA CYS A 34 0.81 -6.42 -10.46
C CYS A 34 2.10 -6.80 -9.71
N GLY A 35 3.23 -6.13 -9.97
CA GLY A 35 4.53 -6.43 -9.39
C GLY A 35 5.24 -7.67 -9.95
N SER A 36 4.64 -8.41 -10.88
CA SER A 36 5.18 -9.70 -11.35
C SER A 36 6.32 -9.60 -12.37
N GLU A 37 6.41 -8.49 -13.08
CA GLU A 37 7.46 -8.20 -14.06
C GLU A 37 8.01 -6.79 -13.88
N PHE A 38 9.25 -6.60 -14.31
CA PHE A 38 9.93 -5.31 -14.35
C PHE A 38 10.78 -5.15 -15.61
N VAL A 39 11.11 -3.89 -15.90
CA VAL A 39 12.14 -3.49 -16.87
C VAL A 39 13.13 -2.56 -16.16
N LEU A 40 14.42 -2.90 -16.23
CA LEU A 40 15.52 -2.04 -15.82
C LEU A 40 16.20 -1.47 -17.06
N VAL A 41 16.28 -0.15 -17.13
CA VAL A 41 17.11 0.61 -18.07
C VAL A 41 18.37 0.99 -17.33
N LYS A 42 19.53 0.54 -17.81
CA LYS A 42 20.82 0.89 -17.19
C LYS A 42 21.19 2.33 -17.52
N ALA A 43 22.07 2.89 -16.69
CA ALA A 43 22.68 4.20 -16.95
C ALA A 43 23.31 4.23 -18.35
N ALA A 44 23.22 5.38 -19.02
CA ALA A 44 23.87 5.57 -20.31
C ALA A 44 25.39 5.44 -20.12
N ASP A 45 26.04 4.62 -20.94
CA ASP A 45 27.49 4.54 -20.97
C ASP A 45 28.03 5.85 -21.60
N PRO A 46 28.86 6.63 -20.90
CA PRO A 46 29.43 7.87 -21.43
C PRO A 46 30.24 7.66 -22.71
N CYS A 47 30.75 6.45 -22.93
CA CYS A 47 31.53 6.07 -24.11
C CYS A 47 30.66 5.48 -25.23
N ALA A 48 29.37 5.22 -24.99
CA ALA A 48 28.48 4.69 -26.01
C ALA A 48 28.09 5.75 -27.03
N HIS A 49 27.84 5.29 -28.26
CA HIS A 49 27.43 6.16 -29.35
C HIS A 49 26.04 6.77 -29.03
N PRO A 50 25.75 8.05 -29.33
CA PRO A 50 24.46 8.70 -29.03
C PRO A 50 23.22 8.02 -29.61
N LEU A 51 23.38 7.22 -30.67
CA LEU A 51 22.31 6.43 -31.29
C LEU A 51 22.16 5.02 -30.71
N GLN A 52 23.08 4.59 -29.85
CA GLN A 52 23.03 3.27 -29.24
C GLN A 52 21.91 3.26 -28.19
N PRO A 53 20.94 2.33 -28.28
CA PRO A 53 19.89 2.24 -27.29
C PRO A 53 20.50 1.88 -25.93
N ALA A 54 19.98 2.49 -24.87
CA ALA A 54 20.36 2.13 -23.51
C ALA A 54 20.15 0.63 -23.27
N GLU A 55 21.07 0.00 -22.53
CA GLU A 55 20.94 -1.42 -22.21
C GLU A 55 19.72 -1.65 -21.32
N ARG A 56 18.92 -2.66 -21.67
CA ARG A 56 17.65 -2.96 -21.01
C ARG A 56 17.57 -4.42 -20.60
N VAL A 57 17.07 -4.64 -19.39
CA VAL A 57 16.78 -5.96 -18.87
C VAL A 57 15.30 -6.02 -18.52
N ARG A 58 14.57 -6.97 -19.12
CA ARG A 58 13.20 -7.31 -18.74
C ARG A 58 13.19 -8.67 -18.09
N GLN A 59 12.58 -8.77 -16.92
CA GLN A 59 12.55 -10.03 -16.18
C GLN A 59 11.30 -10.14 -15.31
N ARG A 60 10.91 -11.38 -15.00
CA ARG A 60 9.92 -11.67 -13.96
C ARG A 60 10.55 -11.41 -12.60
N THR A 61 9.83 -10.68 -11.76
CA THR A 61 10.27 -10.27 -10.42
C THR A 61 10.75 -11.46 -9.59
N ARG A 62 9.99 -12.56 -9.55
CA ARG A 62 10.35 -13.78 -8.78
C ARG A 62 11.66 -14.44 -9.20
N PHE A 63 12.16 -14.18 -10.40
CA PHE A 63 13.41 -14.76 -10.93
C PHE A 63 14.55 -13.77 -10.97
N THR A 64 14.39 -12.57 -10.40
CA THR A 64 15.41 -11.51 -10.39
C THR A 64 16.77 -12.05 -9.97
N ILE A 65 17.78 -11.82 -10.82
CA ILE A 65 19.15 -12.24 -10.53
C ILE A 65 19.76 -11.38 -9.42
N SER A 66 20.81 -11.90 -8.77
CA SER A 66 21.50 -11.22 -7.65
C SER A 66 21.93 -9.79 -7.99
N THR A 67 22.35 -9.54 -9.23
CA THR A 67 22.78 -8.21 -9.71
C THR A 67 21.73 -7.12 -9.49
N TYR A 68 20.45 -7.43 -9.63
CA TYR A 68 19.35 -6.44 -9.56
C TYR A 68 18.44 -6.66 -8.34
N LYS A 69 18.77 -7.63 -7.48
CA LYS A 69 17.89 -8.09 -6.41
C LYS A 69 17.55 -6.99 -5.40
N GLU A 70 18.52 -6.20 -4.98
CA GLU A 70 18.30 -5.10 -4.01
C GLU A 70 17.43 -3.97 -4.60
N LEU A 71 17.68 -3.60 -5.86
CA LEU A 71 16.86 -2.61 -6.57
C LEU A 71 15.41 -3.07 -6.65
N MET A 72 15.20 -4.36 -6.97
CA MET A 72 13.90 -4.98 -7.06
C MET A 72 13.18 -5.07 -5.72
N ILE A 73 13.86 -5.51 -4.67
CA ILE A 73 13.30 -5.58 -3.32
C ILE A 73 12.84 -4.19 -2.87
N SER A 74 13.66 -3.17 -3.10
CA SER A 74 13.33 -1.78 -2.75
C SER A 74 12.10 -1.27 -3.52
N ALA A 75 12.06 -1.45 -4.84
CA ALA A 75 10.92 -1.06 -5.67
C ALA A 75 9.63 -1.81 -5.30
N LEU A 76 9.73 -3.12 -5.06
CA LEU A 76 8.59 -3.95 -4.68
C LEU A 76 8.08 -3.61 -3.27
N ALA A 77 8.97 -3.29 -2.32
CA ALA A 77 8.59 -2.83 -1.00
C ALA A 77 7.84 -1.49 -1.08
N PHE A 78 8.30 -0.56 -1.91
CA PHE A 78 7.59 0.70 -2.17
C PHE A 78 6.20 0.45 -2.77
N ARG A 79 6.08 -0.42 -3.78
CA ARG A 79 4.78 -0.82 -4.36
C ARG A 79 3.86 -1.40 -3.28
N ASN A 80 4.33 -2.42 -2.56
CA ASN A 80 3.52 -3.13 -1.57
C ASN A 80 3.06 -2.26 -0.40
N LYS A 81 3.81 -1.18 -0.09
CA LYS A 81 3.44 -0.21 0.95
C LYS A 81 2.19 0.60 0.61
N TYR A 82 1.94 0.88 -0.67
CA TYR A 82 0.84 1.78 -1.11
C TYR A 82 -0.15 1.12 -2.09
N ALA A 83 0.11 -0.11 -2.52
CA ALA A 83 -0.79 -0.92 -3.33
C ALA A 83 -1.94 -1.46 -2.50
N SER A 84 -3.09 -1.64 -3.15
CA SER A 84 -4.27 -2.31 -2.60
C SER A 84 -3.96 -3.75 -2.18
N ARG A 85 -3.17 -4.47 -2.99
CA ARG A 85 -2.74 -5.84 -2.74
C ARG A 85 -1.23 -5.99 -2.92
N PRO A 86 -0.54 -6.66 -1.98
CA PRO A 86 0.89 -6.88 -2.09
C PRO A 86 1.19 -7.99 -3.11
N TYR A 87 2.35 -7.94 -3.74
CA TYR A 87 2.92 -9.05 -4.50
C TYR A 87 4.11 -9.62 -3.73
N LEU A 88 4.04 -10.89 -3.34
CA LEU A 88 4.89 -11.52 -2.33
C LEU A 88 5.48 -12.85 -2.84
N PRO A 89 6.35 -12.84 -3.86
CA PRO A 89 6.99 -14.05 -4.36
C PRO A 89 7.99 -14.59 -3.33
N GLU A 90 7.89 -15.88 -3.04
CA GLU A 90 8.69 -16.53 -1.99
C GLU A 90 10.20 -16.39 -2.21
N GLU A 91 10.65 -16.37 -3.47
CA GLU A 91 12.06 -16.34 -3.87
C GLU A 91 12.78 -15.03 -3.50
N ILE A 92 12.02 -13.96 -3.30
CA ILE A 92 12.54 -12.62 -2.98
C ILE A 92 12.42 -12.32 -1.49
N ILE A 93 11.49 -12.97 -0.80
CA ILE A 93 11.28 -12.79 0.64
C ILE A 93 12.48 -13.39 1.40
N SER A 94 13.20 -12.54 2.13
CA SER A 94 14.28 -12.98 3.01
C SER A 94 13.77 -13.92 4.10
N ALA A 95 14.57 -14.90 4.50
CA ALA A 95 14.23 -15.84 5.57
C ALA A 95 13.84 -15.12 6.88
N ASP A 96 14.46 -13.97 7.17
CA ASP A 96 14.19 -13.16 8.36
C ASP A 96 12.80 -12.49 8.35
N GLN A 97 12.18 -12.35 7.17
CA GLN A 97 10.81 -11.84 7.01
C GLN A 97 9.77 -12.96 7.08
N LYS A 98 10.20 -14.21 6.97
CA LYS A 98 9.38 -15.40 7.17
C LYS A 98 9.25 -15.60 8.68
N LYS A 99 8.21 -15.00 9.24
CA LYS A 99 7.79 -15.12 10.64
C LYS A 99 8.80 -14.60 11.66
N VAL A 100 8.77 -13.28 11.88
CA VAL A 100 9.19 -12.69 13.16
C VAL A 100 8.17 -11.63 13.55
N ILE A 101 7.34 -11.93 14.56
CA ILE A 101 6.58 -10.91 15.29
C ILE A 101 7.57 -10.29 16.28
N VAL A 102 8.29 -9.26 15.84
CA VAL A 102 8.84 -8.30 16.79
C VAL A 102 7.76 -7.24 16.98
N ALA A 103 7.08 -7.32 18.12
CA ALA A 103 6.41 -6.17 18.70
C ALA A 103 7.52 -5.26 19.22
N ASP A 104 8.07 -4.43 18.34
CA ASP A 104 8.92 -3.34 18.79
C ASP A 104 8.03 -2.38 19.57
N LEU A 105 8.32 -2.31 20.86
CA LEU A 105 7.89 -1.23 21.74
C LEU A 105 8.42 0.10 21.19
N THR A 106 7.72 1.19 21.53
CA THR A 106 7.99 2.64 21.29
C THR A 106 7.14 3.27 20.17
N PRO A 107 6.83 4.60 20.20
CA PRO A 107 7.02 5.66 21.20
C PRO A 107 5.68 6.22 21.77
N ALA A 108 5.76 7.05 22.82
CA ALA A 108 4.60 7.70 23.44
C ALA A 108 3.91 8.67 22.48
N GLY A 109 2.64 8.40 22.13
CA GLY A 109 1.78 9.31 21.33
C GLY A 109 1.02 8.65 20.18
N GLU A 110 1.39 7.43 19.77
CA GLU A 110 0.66 6.68 18.73
C GLU A 110 -0.51 5.89 19.33
N THR A 111 -1.63 5.80 18.60
CA THR A 111 -2.78 4.98 19.00
C THR A 111 -2.81 3.69 18.20
N ARG A 112 -2.89 2.55 18.89
CA ARG A 112 -2.79 1.22 18.29
C ARG A 112 -4.05 0.39 18.49
N ILE A 113 -4.47 -0.32 17.46
CA ILE A 113 -5.58 -1.26 17.48
C ILE A 113 -5.09 -2.59 16.93
N THR A 114 -5.16 -3.64 17.73
CA THR A 114 -4.71 -4.99 17.35
C THR A 114 -5.93 -5.88 17.15
N SER A 115 -5.89 -6.71 16.09
CA SER A 115 -6.90 -7.74 15.89
C SER A 115 -6.88 -8.75 17.03
N GLU A 116 -8.05 -9.31 17.38
CA GLU A 116 -8.18 -10.33 18.43
C GLU A 116 -7.20 -11.51 18.27
N GLU A 117 -6.96 -11.93 17.02
CA GLU A 117 -6.08 -13.05 16.70
C GLU A 117 -4.59 -12.65 16.54
N GLY A 118 -4.24 -11.40 16.83
CA GLY A 118 -2.86 -10.89 16.71
C GLY A 118 -2.28 -10.89 15.29
N ARG A 119 -3.11 -11.07 14.25
CA ARG A 119 -2.68 -11.14 12.85
C ARG A 119 -2.56 -9.79 12.17
N ALA A 120 -3.15 -8.74 12.74
CA ALA A 120 -3.07 -7.39 12.24
C ALA A 120 -3.01 -6.35 13.36
N GLU A 121 -2.33 -5.26 13.10
CA GLU A 121 -2.15 -4.11 13.97
C GLU A 121 -2.30 -2.84 13.11
N LEU A 122 -3.18 -1.94 13.52
CA LEU A 122 -3.31 -0.60 12.96
C LEU A 122 -2.66 0.38 13.92
N VAL A 123 -1.82 1.26 13.39
CA VAL A 123 -1.15 2.33 14.12
C VAL A 123 -1.54 3.67 13.50
N LEU A 124 -2.26 4.49 14.26
CA LEU A 124 -2.61 5.85 13.88
C LEU A 124 -1.47 6.80 14.24
N SER A 125 -1.12 7.69 13.31
CA SER A 125 -0.07 8.70 13.50
C SER A 125 -0.41 9.65 14.65
N PRO A 126 0.60 10.27 15.30
CA PRO A 126 0.36 11.27 16.33
C PRO A 126 -0.46 12.47 15.84
N SER A 127 -0.31 12.87 14.57
CA SER A 127 -1.11 13.92 13.91
C SER A 127 -2.56 13.51 13.66
N GLY A 128 -2.89 12.22 13.70
CA GLY A 128 -4.23 11.69 13.40
C GLY A 128 -4.58 11.66 11.91
N GLU A 129 -3.68 12.09 11.01
CA GLU A 129 -3.97 12.28 9.58
C GLU A 129 -3.56 11.10 8.70
N GLU A 130 -2.68 10.24 9.19
CA GLU A 130 -2.19 9.07 8.49
C GLU A 130 -2.18 7.86 9.41
N PHE A 131 -2.31 6.66 8.84
CA PHE A 131 -2.19 5.44 9.60
C PHE A 131 -1.42 4.38 8.81
N SER A 132 -0.80 3.46 9.54
CA SER A 132 -0.18 2.28 8.97
C SER A 132 -0.86 1.03 9.49
N VAL A 133 -0.87 -0.01 8.67
CA VAL A 133 -1.39 -1.32 9.05
C VAL A 133 -0.31 -2.35 8.82
N LYS A 134 -0.02 -3.12 9.86
CA LYS A 134 0.89 -4.26 9.84
C LYS A 134 0.04 -5.53 9.91
N PHE A 135 0.15 -6.43 8.94
CA PHE A 135 -0.66 -7.65 8.93
C PHE A 135 0.09 -8.84 8.34
N LEU A 136 -0.30 -10.04 8.77
CA LEU A 136 0.18 -11.30 8.20
C LEU A 136 -0.54 -11.58 6.89
N CYS A 137 0.23 -11.76 5.82
CA CYS A 137 -0.26 -12.09 4.50
C CYS A 137 0.39 -13.39 4.02
N LEU A 138 -0.39 -14.26 3.36
CA LEU A 138 0.15 -15.42 2.66
C LEU A 138 1.04 -14.98 1.49
N VAL A 139 2.08 -15.75 1.20
CA VAL A 139 2.91 -15.55 0.02
C VAL A 139 2.10 -15.73 -1.27
N SER A 140 2.54 -15.05 -2.34
CA SER A 140 1.96 -15.21 -3.68
C SER A 140 2.11 -16.65 -4.14
N ASN A 141 1.00 -17.27 -4.56
CA ASN A 141 0.98 -18.64 -5.05
C ASN A 141 0.61 -18.71 -6.54
N ALA A 142 0.87 -19.86 -7.16
CA ALA A 142 0.29 -20.18 -8.45
C ALA A 142 -1.16 -20.58 -8.22
N GLN A 143 -2.12 -19.78 -8.69
CA GLN A 143 -3.51 -20.21 -8.72
C GLN A 143 -3.62 -21.43 -9.65
N LYS A 144 -4.13 -22.55 -9.13
CA LYS A 144 -4.67 -23.61 -9.99
C LYS A 144 -5.94 -23.04 -10.63
N GLN A 145 -5.84 -22.59 -11.87
CA GLN A 145 -7.02 -22.28 -12.67
C GLN A 145 -7.89 -23.55 -12.69
N PRO A 146 -9.20 -23.49 -12.39
CA PRO A 146 -10.08 -24.58 -12.76
C PRO A 146 -10.06 -24.67 -14.28
N HIS A 147 -9.44 -25.72 -14.80
CA HIS A 147 -9.52 -26.10 -16.20
C HIS A 147 -11.00 -26.11 -16.60
N ARG A 148 -11.43 -25.18 -17.46
CA ARG A 148 -12.61 -25.39 -18.29
C ARG A 148 -12.09 -26.03 -19.56
N ASP A 149 -12.22 -27.35 -19.64
CA ASP A 149 -11.92 -28.08 -20.86
C ASP A 149 -12.90 -27.64 -21.96
N PRO A 150 -12.42 -27.18 -23.13
CA PRO A 150 -13.24 -27.09 -24.32
C PRO A 150 -13.22 -28.46 -25.02
N ASP A 151 -14.38 -28.84 -25.52
CA ASP A 151 -14.66 -29.93 -26.46
C ASP A 151 -14.85 -31.37 -25.93
N SER A 152 -16.13 -31.74 -25.83
CA SER A 152 -16.62 -32.93 -26.53
C SER A 152 -18.06 -32.74 -26.98
N SER A 153 -18.24 -32.67 -28.29
CA SER A 153 -19.53 -32.73 -28.98
C SER A 153 -20.05 -34.17 -29.01
N GLY A 154 -21.34 -34.38 -28.75
CA GLY A 154 -22.01 -35.66 -28.96
C GLY A 154 -23.41 -35.68 -28.35
N GLY A 155 -24.45 -35.83 -29.17
CA GLY A 155 -25.84 -35.53 -28.83
C GLY A 155 -26.58 -36.57 -27.98
N GLY A 156 -27.79 -36.20 -27.56
CA GLY A 156 -28.72 -37.12 -26.89
C GLY A 156 -29.83 -36.40 -26.12
N ARG A 157 -31.07 -36.59 -26.55
CA ARG A 157 -32.30 -35.92 -26.09
C ARG A 157 -32.90 -36.61 -24.84
N LEU A 158 -33.54 -35.82 -23.97
CA LEU A 158 -34.75 -36.06 -23.16
C LEU A 158 -34.66 -35.89 -21.62
N SER A 159 -35.45 -34.92 -21.16
CA SER A 159 -36.35 -34.91 -19.99
C SER A 159 -35.83 -35.07 -18.55
N ARG A 160 -35.98 -33.94 -17.81
CA ARG A 160 -36.90 -33.75 -16.67
C ARG A 160 -36.34 -33.89 -15.23
N ASP A 161 -36.52 -32.77 -14.53
CA ASP A 161 -36.79 -32.53 -13.10
C ASP A 161 -35.64 -32.30 -12.08
N THR A 162 -35.91 -31.25 -11.29
CA THR A 162 -35.50 -30.92 -9.91
C THR A 162 -34.21 -30.11 -9.62
N SER A 163 -34.46 -28.87 -9.19
CA SER A 163 -34.06 -28.29 -7.89
C SER A 163 -32.59 -27.93 -7.62
N SER A 164 -32.36 -26.61 -7.54
CA SER A 164 -31.55 -25.90 -6.52
C SER A 164 -30.21 -26.52 -6.09
N ASP A 165 -29.08 -25.99 -6.58
CA ASP A 165 -27.80 -26.05 -5.82
C ASP A 165 -26.69 -25.10 -6.37
N GLN A 166 -27.00 -23.82 -6.66
CA GLN A 166 -25.95 -22.81 -6.97
C GLN A 166 -25.33 -22.14 -5.73
N THR A 167 -25.93 -22.28 -4.55
CA THR A 167 -25.46 -21.64 -3.30
C THR A 167 -24.48 -22.49 -2.47
N LYS A 168 -24.25 -23.77 -2.83
CA LYS A 168 -23.34 -24.65 -2.06
C LYS A 168 -21.86 -24.55 -2.45
N LEU A 169 -21.53 -24.15 -3.68
CA LEU A 169 -20.12 -24.16 -4.14
C LEU A 169 -19.34 -22.93 -3.68
N GLU A 170 -19.97 -21.75 -3.66
CA GLU A 170 -19.36 -20.53 -3.07
C GLU A 170 -19.21 -20.65 -1.55
N SER A 171 -20.17 -21.29 -0.89
CA SER A 171 -20.11 -21.58 0.55
C SER A 171 -18.96 -22.52 0.93
N ARG A 172 -18.56 -23.45 0.05
CA ARG A 172 -17.44 -24.39 0.33
C ARG A 172 -16.07 -23.74 0.21
N ILE A 173 -15.91 -22.75 -0.68
CA ILE A 173 -14.64 -21.98 -0.79
C ILE A 173 -14.47 -21.07 0.41
N LEU A 174 -15.56 -20.55 0.98
CA LEU A 174 -15.53 -19.75 2.22
C LEU A 174 -15.37 -20.61 3.49
N MET A 175 -15.89 -21.85 3.50
CA MET A 175 -15.74 -22.77 4.65
C MET A 175 -14.30 -23.28 4.85
N ALA A 176 -13.48 -23.33 3.81
CA ALA A 176 -12.05 -23.64 3.96
C ALA A 176 -11.27 -22.53 4.70
N ASN A 177 -11.87 -21.34 4.88
CA ASN A 177 -11.28 -20.20 5.58
C ASN A 177 -11.70 -20.06 7.06
N LEU A 178 -12.51 -20.99 7.58
CA LEU A 178 -12.76 -21.11 9.01
C LEU A 178 -12.08 -22.38 9.51
N ILE A 179 -10.89 -22.22 10.09
CA ILE A 179 -10.09 -23.30 10.66
C ILE A 179 -10.91 -23.95 11.80
N SER A 180 -11.43 -25.15 11.53
CA SER A 180 -11.83 -26.10 12.58
C SER A 180 -10.55 -26.61 13.27
N PRO A 181 -10.50 -26.75 14.61
CA PRO A 181 -9.28 -27.14 15.31
C PRO A 181 -8.89 -28.62 15.13
N PHE A 182 -9.59 -29.39 14.27
CA PHE A 182 -9.28 -30.80 14.03
C PHE A 182 -9.38 -31.16 12.55
N PHE A 183 -8.43 -30.69 11.74
CA PHE A 183 -8.05 -31.35 10.49
C PHE A 183 -6.57 -31.08 10.28
N PHE A 184 -5.72 -32.08 10.53
CA PHE A 184 -4.30 -32.03 10.17
C PHE A 184 -4.17 -32.13 8.64
N PRO A 185 -3.68 -31.10 7.93
CA PRO A 185 -3.22 -31.27 6.56
C PRO A 185 -1.89 -32.03 6.59
N GLN A 186 -1.66 -32.88 5.59
CA GLN A 186 -0.39 -33.59 5.43
C GLN A 186 0.83 -32.63 5.42
N PRO A 187 2.04 -33.11 5.80
CA PRO A 187 3.15 -32.24 6.22
C PRO A 187 3.84 -31.40 5.12
N GLU A 188 3.38 -31.40 3.87
CA GLU A 188 4.16 -30.83 2.75
C GLU A 188 3.70 -29.44 2.25
N GLN A 189 2.66 -28.84 2.81
CA GLN A 189 2.29 -27.44 2.49
C GLN A 189 2.30 -26.57 3.74
N MET A 190 3.51 -26.18 4.16
CA MET A 190 3.70 -25.12 5.13
C MET A 190 3.34 -23.79 4.45
N TYR A 191 2.12 -23.29 4.67
CA TYR A 191 1.70 -21.97 4.18
C TYR A 191 2.62 -20.90 4.77
N GLN A 192 3.53 -20.39 3.95
CA GLN A 192 4.40 -19.30 4.36
C GLN A 192 3.59 -18.01 4.43
N SER A 193 3.70 -17.32 5.55
CA SER A 193 3.14 -15.99 5.76
C SER A 193 4.26 -14.99 6.04
N VAL A 194 4.05 -13.76 5.60
CA VAL A 194 4.99 -12.66 5.71
C VAL A 194 4.25 -11.47 6.30
N THR A 195 4.96 -10.68 7.10
CA THR A 195 4.43 -9.42 7.62
C THR A 195 4.48 -8.35 6.53
N VAL A 196 3.34 -7.76 6.22
CA VAL A 196 3.20 -6.64 5.29
C VAL A 196 2.88 -5.38 6.08
N ILE A 197 3.47 -4.25 5.67
CA ILE A 197 3.13 -2.93 6.20
C ILE A 197 2.60 -2.08 5.05
N GLN A 198 1.34 -1.65 5.16
CA GLN A 198 0.73 -0.68 4.25
C GLN A 198 0.55 0.66 4.95
N HIS A 199 0.54 1.73 4.16
CA HIS A 199 0.42 3.09 4.64
C HIS A 199 -0.71 3.83 3.93
N HIS A 200 -1.54 4.52 4.71
CA HIS A 200 -2.80 5.09 4.25
C HIS A 200 -3.02 6.50 4.78
N SER A 201 -3.81 7.27 4.02
CA SER A 201 -4.38 8.54 4.47
C SER A 201 -5.66 8.29 5.25
N CYS A 202 -5.90 9.06 6.32
CA CYS A 202 -7.20 9.10 6.98
C CYS A 202 -8.29 9.76 6.10
N SER A 203 -7.91 10.50 5.05
CA SER A 203 -8.84 11.13 4.10
C SER A 203 -9.28 10.21 2.95
N ALA A 204 -8.59 9.08 2.75
CA ALA A 204 -8.89 8.11 1.70
C ALA A 204 -8.72 6.68 2.22
N VAL A 205 -9.65 6.27 3.08
CA VAL A 205 -9.55 5.03 3.86
C VAL A 205 -10.09 3.84 3.04
N PRO A 206 -9.31 2.76 2.84
CA PRO A 206 -9.83 1.54 2.22
C PRO A 206 -10.95 0.92 3.08
N PRO A 207 -12.02 0.35 2.47
CA PRO A 207 -13.18 -0.17 3.21
C PRO A 207 -12.83 -1.14 4.34
N VAL A 208 -11.84 -2.02 4.12
CA VAL A 208 -11.35 -2.99 5.11
C VAL A 208 -10.85 -2.34 6.41
N TRP A 209 -10.36 -1.10 6.35
CA TRP A 209 -9.75 -0.40 7.48
C TRP A 209 -10.67 0.64 8.13
N VAL A 210 -11.87 0.90 7.59
CA VAL A 210 -12.81 1.91 8.10
C VAL A 210 -13.17 1.64 9.56
N TYR A 211 -13.61 0.42 9.88
CA TYR A 211 -13.97 0.07 11.25
C TYR A 211 -12.78 0.12 12.22
N PRO A 212 -11.63 -0.56 11.97
CA PRO A 212 -10.45 -0.46 12.83
C PRO A 212 -9.96 0.98 13.05
N LEU A 213 -9.97 1.81 12.00
CA LEU A 213 -9.57 3.21 12.10
C LEU A 213 -10.54 4.02 12.98
N SER A 214 -11.85 3.77 12.90
CA SER A 214 -12.83 4.42 13.78
C SER A 214 -12.55 4.13 15.26
N LEU A 215 -12.11 2.90 15.60
CA LEU A 215 -11.69 2.55 16.95
C LEU A 215 -10.47 3.38 17.35
N ALA A 216 -9.45 3.43 16.49
CA ALA A 216 -8.22 4.18 16.73
C ALA A 216 -8.49 5.67 16.96
N HIS A 217 -9.32 6.31 16.13
CA HIS A 217 -9.69 7.71 16.31
C HIS A 217 -10.39 7.98 17.64
N ARG A 218 -11.28 7.08 18.08
CA ARG A 218 -11.94 7.23 19.36
C ARG A 218 -10.93 7.19 20.50
N HIS A 219 -10.04 6.19 20.51
CA HIS A 219 -8.98 6.08 21.51
C HIS A 219 -8.06 7.30 21.50
N TRP A 220 -7.66 7.75 20.31
CA TRP A 220 -6.86 8.96 20.12
C TRP A 220 -7.56 10.18 20.73
N LYS A 221 -8.81 10.48 20.37
CA LYS A 221 -9.59 11.60 20.95
C LYS A 221 -9.70 11.53 22.48
N THR A 222 -9.89 10.33 23.05
CA THR A 222 -9.94 10.16 24.51
C THR A 222 -8.60 10.40 25.20
N HIS A 223 -7.49 10.10 24.51
CA HIS A 223 -6.15 10.38 25.02
C HIS A 223 -5.86 11.89 25.05
N PHE A 224 -6.21 12.61 23.98
CA PHE A 224 -6.03 14.07 23.90
C PHE A 224 -6.93 14.85 24.86
N SER A 225 -8.19 14.44 25.03
CA SER A 225 -9.08 15.08 26.02
C SER A 225 -8.57 14.92 27.46
N LYS A 226 -7.93 13.80 27.81
CA LYS A 226 -7.31 13.60 29.14
C LYS A 226 -6.07 14.47 29.37
N LEU A 227 -5.25 14.69 28.34
CA LEU A 227 -4.06 15.55 28.42
C LEU A 227 -4.44 17.01 28.68
N ASN A 228 -5.45 17.53 27.96
CA ASN A 228 -5.92 18.90 28.12
C ASN A 228 -6.53 19.19 29.51
N CYS A 229 -7.12 18.17 30.16
CA CYS A 229 -7.62 18.28 31.54
C CYS A 229 -6.51 18.24 32.60
N ALA A 230 -5.39 17.58 32.32
CA ALA A 230 -4.27 17.46 33.28
C ALA A 230 -3.42 18.74 33.36
N GLU A 231 -3.36 19.54 32.29
CA GLU A 231 -2.64 20.83 32.27
C GLU A 231 -3.43 21.98 32.91
N THR A 232 -4.76 21.88 32.97
CA THR A 232 -5.60 22.87 33.64
C THR A 232 -5.91 22.40 35.06
N GLY A 233 -5.01 22.69 36.00
CA GLY A 233 -5.19 22.44 37.43
C GLY A 233 -6.35 23.23 38.04
N LYS A 234 -7.59 22.86 37.71
CA LYS A 234 -8.80 23.30 38.39
C LYS A 234 -9.64 22.09 38.75
N THR A 235 -9.57 21.74 40.02
CA THR A 235 -10.55 20.93 40.72
C THR A 235 -11.90 21.63 40.61
N SER A 236 -12.77 21.18 39.72
CA SER A 236 -14.19 21.47 39.80
C SER A 236 -14.96 20.16 39.70
N SER A 237 -15.35 19.68 40.88
CA SER A 237 -16.39 18.69 41.06
C SER A 237 -17.70 19.21 40.45
N SER A 238 -18.13 18.60 39.37
CA SER A 238 -19.51 18.69 38.90
C SER A 238 -19.82 17.40 38.17
N GLY A 239 -20.64 16.56 38.79
CA GLY A 239 -21.14 15.34 38.20
C GLY A 239 -21.88 15.66 36.91
N GLN A 240 -21.38 15.14 35.80
CA GLN A 240 -22.14 15.06 34.58
C GLN A 240 -22.12 13.61 34.11
N VAL A 241 -23.34 13.08 34.09
CA VAL A 241 -23.70 11.73 33.73
C VAL A 241 -23.16 11.45 32.34
N ASP A 242 -22.45 10.32 32.26
CA ASP A 242 -21.99 9.65 31.04
C ASP A 242 -23.14 9.54 30.04
N SER A 243 -23.29 10.57 29.20
CA SER A 243 -24.01 10.46 27.94
C SER A 243 -23.05 9.80 26.98
N GLY A 244 -22.81 8.51 27.20
CA GLY A 244 -22.14 7.65 26.25
C GLY A 244 -22.85 7.81 24.93
N GLU A 245 -22.17 8.38 23.94
CA GLU A 245 -22.55 8.27 22.55
C GLU A 245 -22.58 6.77 22.25
N SER A 246 -23.76 6.19 22.41
CA SER A 246 -24.06 4.82 22.07
C SER A 246 -23.68 4.64 20.60
N LEU A 247 -22.80 3.68 20.33
CA LEU A 247 -22.66 3.14 18.99
C LEU A 247 -24.08 2.91 18.44
N PRO A 248 -24.40 3.29 17.19
CA PRO A 248 -25.42 2.52 16.50
C PRO A 248 -24.97 1.07 16.58
N ASN A 249 -25.83 0.18 17.08
CA ASN A 249 -25.54 -1.23 17.25
C ASN A 249 -25.18 -1.84 15.89
N THR A 250 -23.93 -1.69 15.48
CA THR A 250 -23.43 -2.24 14.23
C THR A 250 -23.35 -3.75 14.41
N PRO A 251 -24.00 -4.53 13.54
CA PRO A 251 -24.05 -5.98 13.65
C PRO A 251 -22.64 -6.58 13.68
N SER A 252 -22.50 -7.73 14.35
CA SER A 252 -21.22 -8.44 14.57
C SER A 252 -20.40 -8.66 13.29
N GLU A 253 -21.06 -8.78 12.13
CA GLU A 253 -20.43 -8.96 10.83
C GLU A 253 -19.70 -7.71 10.32
N GLU A 254 -20.18 -6.49 10.63
CA GLU A 254 -19.50 -5.23 10.27
C GLU A 254 -18.21 -4.98 11.09
N ARG A 255 -18.01 -5.76 12.16
CA ARG A 255 -16.81 -5.70 13.00
C ARG A 255 -15.67 -6.59 12.49
N ARG A 256 -15.91 -7.38 11.43
CA ARG A 256 -14.92 -8.29 10.86
C ARG A 256 -14.32 -7.71 9.58
N SER A 257 -13.05 -7.34 9.66
CA SER A 257 -12.26 -6.94 8.49
C SER A 257 -11.51 -8.14 7.91
N GLN A 258 -11.69 -8.42 6.62
CA GLN A 258 -10.91 -9.45 5.91
C GLN A 258 -9.57 -8.88 5.46
N LEU A 259 -8.46 -9.51 5.86
CA LEU A 259 -7.12 -9.03 5.51
C LEU A 259 -6.87 -9.09 3.99
N PRO A 260 -6.17 -8.10 3.42
CA PRO A 260 -5.78 -8.13 2.01
C PRO A 260 -4.99 -9.40 1.68
N GLN A 261 -5.32 -10.01 0.54
CA GLN A 261 -4.60 -11.17 0.03
C GLN A 261 -3.54 -10.76 -0.99
N ALA A 262 -2.40 -11.48 -0.98
CA ALA A 262 -1.36 -11.30 -1.99
C ALA A 262 -1.89 -11.56 -3.40
N LEU A 263 -1.30 -10.87 -4.37
CA LEU A 263 -1.54 -11.11 -5.79
C LEU A 263 -0.98 -12.48 -6.21
N PRO A 264 -1.60 -13.17 -7.19
CA PRO A 264 -1.08 -14.44 -7.70
C PRO A 264 0.27 -14.26 -8.40
N LEU A 265 1.07 -15.34 -8.46
CA LEU A 265 2.34 -15.35 -9.19
C LEU A 265 2.16 -15.19 -10.71
N THR A 266 0.99 -15.56 -11.23
CA THR A 266 0.62 -15.38 -12.63
C THR A 266 -0.22 -14.11 -12.80
N CYS A 267 0.23 -13.20 -13.66
CA CYS A 267 -0.53 -11.98 -13.92
C CYS A 267 -1.80 -12.30 -14.74
N PRO A 268 -3.00 -11.88 -14.30
CA PRO A 268 -4.23 -12.04 -15.06
C PRO A 268 -4.36 -11.04 -16.22
N SER A 269 -3.52 -10.01 -16.26
CA SER A 269 -3.59 -8.92 -17.25
C SER A 269 -2.21 -8.53 -17.78
N PRO A 270 -1.47 -9.46 -18.41
CA PRO A 270 -0.11 -9.18 -18.90
C PRO A 270 -0.08 -8.08 -19.98
N HIS A 271 -1.20 -7.85 -20.68
CA HIS A 271 -1.34 -6.75 -21.64
C HIS A 271 -1.27 -5.36 -20.99
N ARG A 272 -1.47 -5.26 -19.66
CA ARG A 272 -1.29 -4.01 -18.89
C ARG A 272 0.16 -3.75 -18.47
N HIS A 273 1.09 -4.65 -18.81
CA HIS A 273 2.51 -4.42 -18.59
C HIS A 273 3.02 -3.46 -19.66
N ARG A 274 2.69 -2.18 -19.50
CA ARG A 274 3.15 -1.09 -20.35
C ARG A 274 4.49 -0.58 -19.83
N TRP A 275 5.43 -0.35 -20.75
CA TRP A 275 6.76 0.17 -20.42
C TRP A 275 6.92 1.50 -21.15
N ILE A 276 7.01 2.60 -20.42
CA ILE A 276 7.20 3.92 -21.03
C ILE A 276 8.66 4.05 -21.43
N VAL A 277 8.93 4.00 -22.73
CA VAL A 277 10.25 4.18 -23.32
C VAL A 277 10.28 5.56 -23.95
N LYS A 278 11.01 6.51 -23.35
CA LYS A 278 11.28 7.79 -24.02
C LYS A 278 12.20 7.50 -25.20
N ASN A 279 11.80 7.93 -26.40
CA ASN A 279 12.57 7.75 -27.62
C ASN A 279 13.83 8.65 -27.55
N PRO A 280 15.05 8.10 -27.71
CA PRO A 280 16.28 8.91 -27.71
C PRO A 280 16.33 10.00 -28.79
N LEU A 281 15.51 9.87 -29.85
CA LEU A 281 15.49 10.77 -31.01
C LEU A 281 14.43 11.87 -30.91
N ALA A 282 13.54 11.82 -29.92
CA ALA A 282 12.52 12.83 -29.75
C ALA A 282 13.14 14.10 -29.14
N ARG A 283 13.33 15.14 -29.95
CA ARG A 283 13.41 16.53 -29.45
C ARG A 283 12.04 16.95 -28.95
N GLU A 284 11.55 16.29 -27.91
CA GLU A 284 10.39 16.75 -27.18
C GLU A 284 10.91 17.68 -26.09
N GLU A 285 10.46 18.93 -26.13
CA GLU A 285 10.47 19.83 -24.97
C GLU A 285 10.10 18.99 -23.74
N PRO A 286 10.84 19.10 -22.61
CA PRO A 286 10.64 18.27 -21.44
C PRO A 286 9.27 18.59 -20.84
N THR A 287 8.23 17.98 -21.39
CA THR A 287 6.95 17.86 -20.75
C THR A 287 7.23 16.84 -19.65
N ASP A 288 7.68 17.36 -18.51
CA ASP A 288 8.28 16.64 -17.39
C ASP A 288 7.30 15.71 -16.65
N LEU A 289 6.11 15.53 -17.22
CA LEU A 289 4.96 14.94 -16.58
C LEU A 289 4.52 13.72 -17.38
N PRO A 290 4.56 12.52 -16.78
CA PRO A 290 3.99 11.33 -17.39
C PRO A 290 2.50 11.57 -17.68
N SER A 291 2.01 11.04 -18.80
CA SER A 291 0.59 11.10 -19.18
C SER A 291 -0.31 10.28 -18.24
N GLU A 292 0.28 9.42 -17.42
CA GLU A 292 -0.39 8.57 -16.45
C GLU A 292 -0.37 9.26 -15.08
N LEU A 293 -1.52 9.31 -14.41
CA LEU A 293 -1.71 10.01 -13.15
C LEU A 293 -0.89 9.34 -12.04
N VAL A 294 -0.05 10.15 -11.38
CA VAL A 294 0.74 9.72 -10.23
C VAL A 294 -0.17 9.61 -9.00
N LYS A 295 -0.10 8.48 -8.30
CA LYS A 295 -0.78 8.25 -7.01
C LYS A 295 0.12 8.61 -5.83
N ILE A 296 1.37 8.14 -5.86
CA ILE A 296 2.37 8.36 -4.82
C ILE A 296 3.69 8.78 -5.45
N MET A 297 4.36 9.76 -4.87
CA MET A 297 5.73 10.10 -5.18
C MET A 297 6.55 10.11 -3.89
N TRP A 298 7.76 9.55 -3.93
CA TRP A 298 8.73 9.69 -2.87
C TRP A 298 10.01 10.31 -3.44
N CYS A 299 10.51 11.36 -2.81
CA CYS A 299 11.76 12.01 -3.19
C CYS A 299 12.45 12.57 -1.95
N GLN A 300 13.74 12.26 -1.79
CA GLN A 300 14.60 12.83 -0.72
C GLN A 300 14.00 12.69 0.69
N GLY A 301 13.34 11.58 0.99
CA GLY A 301 12.73 11.32 2.30
C GLY A 301 11.30 11.82 2.45
N VAL A 302 10.82 12.67 1.54
CA VAL A 302 9.45 13.21 1.57
C VAL A 302 8.53 12.34 0.72
N THR A 303 7.37 11.99 1.25
CA THR A 303 6.30 11.30 0.51
C THR A 303 5.22 12.31 0.12
N TYR A 304 4.80 12.28 -1.14
CA TYR A 304 3.69 13.04 -1.69
C TYR A 304 2.63 12.03 -2.13
N ARG A 305 1.39 12.22 -1.71
CA ARG A 305 0.24 11.40 -2.09
C ARG A 305 -0.78 12.28 -2.77
N ILE A 306 -1.21 11.87 -3.96
CA ILE A 306 -2.31 12.49 -4.69
C ILE A 306 -3.56 11.69 -4.37
N LEU A 307 -4.53 12.35 -3.75
CA LEU A 307 -5.84 11.82 -3.43
C LEU A 307 -6.80 12.23 -4.54
N SER A 308 -7.06 11.32 -5.47
CA SER A 308 -8.00 11.53 -6.57
C SER A 308 -9.43 11.61 -6.04
N GLY A 309 -10.17 12.62 -6.50
CA GLY A 309 -11.56 12.88 -6.12
C GLY A 309 -12.19 13.90 -7.06
N ALA A 310 -13.37 14.44 -6.71
CA ALA A 310 -13.97 15.54 -7.48
C ALA A 310 -13.04 16.76 -7.57
N VAL A 311 -12.22 16.95 -6.54
CA VAL A 311 -11.08 17.87 -6.51
C VAL A 311 -9.91 17.07 -5.93
N SER A 312 -8.84 16.95 -6.70
CA SER A 312 -7.63 16.26 -6.25
C SER A 312 -6.97 17.01 -5.10
N VAL A 313 -6.48 16.26 -4.11
CA VAL A 313 -5.77 16.81 -2.94
C VAL A 313 -4.38 16.22 -2.86
N ILE A 314 -3.39 17.05 -2.55
CA ILE A 314 -2.01 16.64 -2.33
C ILE A 314 -1.76 16.59 -0.83
N GLU A 315 -1.33 15.43 -0.35
CA GLU A 315 -0.79 15.24 0.99
C GLU A 315 0.73 15.08 0.91
N ILE A 316 1.43 15.73 1.83
CA ILE A 316 2.88 15.72 1.94
C ILE A 316 3.25 15.24 3.34
N SER A 317 3.98 14.13 3.40
CA SER A 317 4.50 13.53 4.64
C SER A 317 6.03 13.72 4.66
N PRO A 318 6.56 14.68 5.45
CA PRO A 318 8.00 14.97 5.52
C PRO A 318 8.81 13.88 6.22
N GLY A 319 8.15 12.98 6.96
CA GLY A 319 8.77 11.91 7.74
C GLY A 319 8.95 12.22 9.23
N ASP A 320 8.52 13.40 9.69
CA ASP A 320 8.55 13.83 11.10
C ASP A 320 7.24 13.54 11.85
N GLY A 321 6.31 12.80 11.23
CA GLY A 321 4.98 12.51 11.76
C GLY A 321 3.92 13.59 11.50
N SER A 322 4.31 14.73 10.92
CA SER A 322 3.38 15.75 10.44
C SER A 322 2.91 15.47 9.02
N VAL A 323 1.76 16.06 8.67
CA VAL A 323 1.16 15.97 7.33
C VAL A 323 0.77 17.35 6.88
N ILE A 324 1.13 17.71 5.65
CA ILE A 324 0.74 18.97 5.02
C ILE A 324 -0.24 18.62 3.90
N ARG A 325 -1.44 19.20 3.91
CA ARG A 325 -2.52 18.90 2.96
C ARG A 325 -2.95 20.15 2.20
N SER A 326 -3.11 20.05 0.89
CA SER A 326 -3.65 21.15 0.07
C SER A 326 -5.17 21.31 0.27
N ASN A 327 -5.65 22.54 0.23
CA ASN A 327 -7.08 22.85 0.42
C ASN A 327 -7.88 22.81 -0.90
N GLY A 328 -7.79 21.70 -1.63
CA GLY A 328 -8.52 21.50 -2.89
C GLY A 328 -7.99 22.34 -4.06
N VAL A 329 -8.90 22.99 -4.81
CA VAL A 329 -8.66 23.62 -6.14
C VAL A 329 -7.61 24.74 -6.12
N LEU A 330 -7.31 25.30 -4.95
CA LEU A 330 -6.32 26.37 -4.80
C LEU A 330 -4.96 25.75 -4.40
N ASP A 331 -4.02 25.80 -5.33
CA ASP A 331 -2.63 25.31 -5.24
C ASP A 331 -1.73 26.08 -4.26
N SER A 332 -2.28 27.10 -3.61
CA SER A 332 -1.55 28.08 -2.80
C SER A 332 -1.82 27.98 -1.30
N TYR A 333 -2.81 27.19 -0.87
CA TYR A 333 -3.17 27.06 0.54
C TYR A 333 -3.01 25.63 1.05
N PHE A 334 -2.22 25.49 2.11
CA PHE A 334 -1.92 24.21 2.75
C PHE A 334 -2.24 24.28 4.25
N THR A 335 -2.78 23.19 4.77
CA THR A 335 -3.00 22.97 6.19
C THR A 335 -1.91 22.05 6.73
N HIS A 336 -1.20 22.47 7.78
CA HIS A 336 -0.14 21.67 8.41
C HIS A 336 -0.66 21.02 9.69
N HIS A 337 -0.87 19.71 9.63
CA HIS A 337 -1.28 18.87 10.74
C HIS A 337 -0.04 18.35 11.48
N LYS A 338 0.28 18.96 12.62
CA LYS A 338 1.46 18.61 13.43
C LYS A 338 1.08 17.66 14.58
N PRO A 339 1.99 16.75 14.97
CA PRO A 339 1.91 16.11 16.27
C PRO A 339 1.91 17.17 17.38
N GLU A 340 0.90 17.15 18.26
CA GLU A 340 0.79 18.16 19.34
C GLU A 340 1.90 18.02 20.40
N LEU A 341 2.62 16.88 20.44
CA LEU A 341 3.68 16.61 21.42
C LEU A 341 4.99 17.40 21.20
N HIS A 342 5.18 18.05 20.05
CA HIS A 342 6.35 18.90 19.79
C HIS A 342 5.98 20.09 18.89
N SER A 343 5.39 21.14 19.47
CA SER A 343 5.29 22.45 18.82
C SER A 343 6.67 23.13 18.76
N LYS A 344 7.56 22.64 17.89
CA LYS A 344 8.66 23.45 17.36
C LYS A 344 8.37 23.74 15.89
N GLN A 345 8.36 25.02 15.56
CA GLN A 345 8.04 25.53 14.23
C GLN A 345 9.19 25.20 13.29
N VAL A 346 9.05 24.14 12.49
CA VAL A 346 9.97 23.83 11.39
C VAL A 346 9.41 24.44 10.12
N TYR A 347 10.15 25.37 9.52
CA TYR A 347 9.89 25.86 8.17
C TYR A 347 10.43 24.82 7.19
N LEU A 348 9.54 24.11 6.48
CA LEU A 348 9.92 23.26 5.36
C LEU A 348 10.01 24.12 4.11
N ILE A 349 11.23 24.26 3.56
CA ILE A 349 11.40 24.80 2.21
C ILE A 349 11.04 23.68 1.24
N LEU A 350 9.77 23.59 0.88
CA LEU A 350 9.34 22.75 -0.24
C LEU A 350 9.91 23.37 -1.52
N SER A 351 10.63 22.56 -2.32
CA SER A 351 11.06 23.02 -3.64
C SER A 351 9.80 23.35 -4.46
N SER A 352 9.61 24.63 -4.77
CA SER A 352 8.50 25.15 -5.58
C SER A 352 8.29 24.34 -6.86
N GLN A 353 9.36 23.83 -7.47
CA GLN A 353 9.29 23.08 -8.72
C GLN A 353 8.68 21.68 -8.54
N ILE A 354 8.93 21.02 -7.41
CA ILE A 354 8.39 19.68 -7.13
C ILE A 354 6.89 19.79 -6.84
N VAL A 355 6.49 20.75 -5.99
CA VAL A 355 5.07 21.00 -5.68
C VAL A 355 4.30 21.37 -6.94
N GLN A 356 4.85 22.23 -7.80
CA GLN A 356 4.22 22.57 -9.09
C GLN A 356 4.09 21.37 -10.04
N LYS A 357 5.08 20.46 -10.08
CA LYS A 357 5.00 19.24 -10.91
C LYS A 357 3.94 18.27 -10.40
N VAL A 358 3.85 18.07 -9.09
CA VAL A 358 2.80 17.24 -8.47
C VAL A 358 1.43 17.89 -8.66
N HIS A 359 1.35 19.22 -8.55
CA HIS A 359 0.11 19.96 -8.79
C HIS A 359 -0.42 19.79 -10.22
N LYS A 360 0.45 19.87 -11.22
CA LYS A 360 0.08 19.59 -12.61
C LYS A 360 -0.33 18.13 -12.88
N GLN A 361 -0.12 17.21 -11.94
CA GLN A 361 -0.64 15.84 -12.00
C GLN A 361 -2.02 15.72 -11.31
N ALA A 362 -2.37 16.69 -10.47
CA ALA A 362 -3.61 16.69 -9.71
C ALA A 362 -4.74 17.48 -10.41
N CYS A 363 -4.38 18.48 -11.23
CA CYS A 363 -5.26 19.22 -12.14
C CYS A 363 -5.23 18.63 -13.54
#